data_AF-A0A0G0EK76-F1
#
_entry.id   AF-A0A0G0EK76-F1
#
_cell.length_a   1.000
_cell.length_b   1.000
_cell.length_c   1.000
_cell.angle_alpha   90.00
_cell.angle_beta   90.00
_cell.angle_gamma   90.00
#
_symmetry.space_group_name_H-M   'P 1'
#
loop_
_entity.id
_entity.type
_entity.pdbx_description
1 polymer ?
#
loop_
_entity_poly.entity_id
_entity_poly.type
_entity_poly.pdbx_seq_one_letter_code
_entity_poly.pdbx_strand_id
1 'polypeptide(L)'
;MATHLVVKHKLNKKDYQLKFPEAKVVSDTFREWQKNRMTKLYKSIDVDYRKIAGSRSFDFVSNQKLRLLLQRDYQYAKKCLQSKLWKPAIILFGSLIEAILRESTKTNTFETALDKALNDKIISEIEFHKLHVVRDSRNYVHLHKELSEGETKIINDYWAKTLSDICESLIKKFKGGKLL
;
A
#
# COMPACT_ATOMS: atom_id res chain seq x y z
N MET A 1 9.08 -15.62 -13.58
CA MET A 1 8.22 -16.83 -13.52
C MET A 1 8.99 -18.13 -13.29
N ALA A 2 10.15 -18.37 -13.93
CA ALA A 2 10.93 -19.60 -13.76
C ALA A 2 11.34 -19.92 -12.30
N THR A 3 11.62 -18.93 -11.46
CA THR A 3 12.09 -19.12 -10.07
C THR A 3 11.02 -19.72 -9.15
N HIS A 4 9.74 -19.35 -9.34
CA HIS A 4 8.65 -19.87 -8.52
C HIS A 4 8.33 -21.34 -8.85
N LEU A 5 8.52 -21.75 -10.10
CA LEU A 5 8.25 -23.12 -10.55
C LEU A 5 9.35 -24.10 -10.11
N VAL A 6 10.62 -23.68 -10.13
CA VAL A 6 11.76 -24.44 -9.58
C VAL A 6 11.57 -24.69 -8.08
N VAL A 7 11.17 -23.67 -7.31
CA VAL A 7 10.95 -23.77 -5.87
C VAL A 7 9.69 -24.57 -5.52
N LYS A 8 8.56 -24.35 -6.23
CA LYS A 8 7.29 -25.04 -5.98
C LYS A 8 7.31 -26.52 -6.39
N HIS A 9 8.02 -26.85 -7.46
CA HIS A 9 8.08 -28.23 -7.98
C HIS A 9 9.36 -28.99 -7.62
N LYS A 10 10.27 -28.39 -6.82
CA LYS A 10 11.59 -28.95 -6.47
C LYS A 10 12.40 -29.44 -7.70
N LEU A 11 12.14 -28.87 -8.87
CA LEU A 11 12.83 -29.24 -10.11
C LEU A 11 14.16 -28.51 -10.18
N ASN A 12 15.24 -29.20 -10.54
CA ASN A 12 16.50 -28.52 -10.82
C ASN A 12 16.36 -27.69 -12.13
N LYS A 13 17.27 -26.74 -12.36
CA LYS A 13 17.22 -25.83 -13.52
C LYS A 13 17.27 -26.58 -14.87
N LYS A 14 18.03 -27.68 -14.96
CA LYS A 14 18.11 -28.57 -16.13
C LYS A 14 16.82 -29.34 -16.33
N ASP A 15 16.24 -29.90 -15.27
CA ASP A 15 14.99 -30.67 -15.33
C ASP A 15 13.82 -29.76 -15.77
N TYR A 16 13.83 -28.50 -15.31
CA TYR A 16 12.86 -27.50 -15.73
C TYR A 16 13.00 -27.14 -17.22
N GLN A 17 14.23 -26.99 -17.72
CA GLN A 17 14.50 -26.73 -19.14
C GLN A 17 14.15 -27.92 -20.03
N LEU A 18 14.37 -29.16 -19.57
CA LEU A 18 13.92 -30.36 -20.26
C LEU A 18 12.39 -30.41 -20.37
N LYS A 19 11.70 -30.03 -19.29
CA LYS A 19 10.22 -30.03 -19.25
C LYS A 19 9.61 -28.84 -20.00
N PHE A 20 10.32 -27.72 -20.11
CA PHE A 20 9.87 -26.49 -20.75
C PHE A 20 11.00 -25.88 -21.60
N PRO A 21 11.31 -26.47 -22.77
CA PRO A 21 12.48 -26.10 -23.59
C PRO A 21 12.46 -24.66 -24.10
N GLU A 22 11.29 -24.06 -24.28
CA GLU A 22 11.14 -22.67 -24.72
C GLU A 22 11.12 -21.65 -23.55
N ALA A 23 11.12 -22.12 -22.31
CA ALA A 23 11.03 -21.23 -21.16
C ALA A 23 12.33 -20.43 -21.01
N LYS A 24 12.22 -19.10 -21.11
CA LYS A 24 13.32 -18.17 -20.82
C LYS A 24 13.70 -18.25 -19.34
N VAL A 25 14.65 -19.12 -19.01
CA VAL A 25 15.24 -19.18 -17.68
C VAL A 25 16.22 -18.02 -17.56
N VAL A 26 15.81 -17.00 -16.83
CA VAL A 26 16.67 -15.87 -16.47
C VAL A 26 17.95 -16.41 -15.82
N SER A 27 19.12 -16.12 -16.40
CA SER A 27 20.40 -16.55 -15.84
C SER A 27 20.65 -15.89 -14.49
N ASP A 28 21.42 -16.56 -13.63
CA ASP A 28 21.76 -16.00 -12.31
C ASP A 28 22.62 -14.72 -12.47
N THR A 29 23.40 -14.64 -13.54
CA THR A 29 24.11 -13.43 -13.96
C THR A 29 23.17 -12.26 -14.30
N PHE A 30 22.05 -12.52 -14.99
CA PHE A 30 21.05 -11.49 -15.28
C PHE A 30 20.29 -11.06 -14.01
N ARG A 31 20.02 -11.99 -13.08
CA ARG A 31 19.39 -11.66 -11.79
C ARG A 31 20.30 -10.76 -10.96
N GLU A 32 21.58 -11.09 -10.86
CA GLU A 32 22.55 -10.28 -10.13
C GLU A 32 22.75 -8.93 -10.82
N TRP A 33 22.79 -8.89 -12.16
CA TRP A 33 22.84 -7.64 -12.92
C TRP A 33 21.59 -6.77 -12.69
N GLN A 34 20.39 -7.34 -12.73
CA GLN A 34 19.14 -6.63 -12.43
C GLN A 34 19.15 -6.10 -11.00
N LYS A 35 19.51 -6.93 -10.02
CA LYS A 35 19.63 -6.53 -8.61
C LYS A 35 20.60 -5.37 -8.46
N ASN A 36 21.81 -5.47 -9.01
CA ASN A 36 22.82 -4.42 -8.95
C ASN A 36 22.39 -3.15 -9.67
N ARG A 37 21.74 -3.27 -10.84
CA ARG A 37 21.16 -2.15 -11.58
C ARG A 37 20.08 -1.45 -10.77
N MET A 38 19.17 -2.20 -10.14
CA MET A 38 18.12 -1.64 -9.28
C MET A 38 18.72 -1.02 -8.02
N THR A 39 19.68 -1.66 -7.36
CA THR A 39 20.39 -1.07 -6.21
C THR A 39 21.11 0.22 -6.61
N LYS A 40 21.73 0.27 -7.79
CA LYS A 40 22.36 1.48 -8.31
C LYS A 40 21.33 2.56 -8.63
N LEU A 41 20.21 2.21 -9.27
CA LEU A 41 19.09 3.11 -9.54
C LEU A 41 18.46 3.66 -8.25
N TYR A 42 18.24 2.84 -7.23
CA TYR A 42 17.71 3.30 -5.93
C TYR A 42 18.73 4.06 -5.09
N LYS A 43 20.03 3.85 -5.31
CA LYS A 43 21.10 4.68 -4.74
C LYS A 43 21.31 5.99 -5.50
N SER A 44 21.04 6.01 -6.82
CA SER A 44 21.25 7.17 -7.71
C SER A 44 20.02 8.05 -7.84
N ILE A 45 18.82 7.48 -7.68
CA ILE A 45 17.63 8.24 -7.37
C ILE A 45 17.85 8.63 -5.92
N ASP A 46 18.51 9.76 -5.71
CA ASP A 46 18.29 10.62 -4.56
C ASP A 46 16.80 10.94 -4.56
N VAL A 47 15.99 9.98 -4.08
CA VAL A 47 14.71 10.30 -3.49
C VAL A 47 15.15 11.15 -2.32
N ASP A 48 15.14 12.47 -2.53
CA ASP A 48 15.50 13.42 -1.51
C ASP A 48 14.38 13.31 -0.46
N TYR A 49 14.57 12.34 0.43
CA TYR A 49 13.68 12.08 1.53
C TYR A 49 13.60 13.31 2.41
N ARG A 50 14.56 14.25 2.36
CA ARG A 50 14.48 15.54 3.05
C ARG A 50 13.50 16.49 2.34
N LYS A 51 13.45 16.51 1.00
CA LYS A 51 12.38 17.19 0.22
C LYS A 51 11.00 16.55 0.42
N ILE A 52 10.92 15.21 0.50
CA ILE A 52 9.65 14.51 0.79
C ILE A 52 9.23 14.73 2.25
N ALA A 53 10.18 14.77 3.18
CA ALA A 53 9.96 14.93 4.63
C ALA A 53 9.63 16.35 5.08
N GLY A 54 9.48 17.31 4.17
CA GLY A 54 9.02 18.67 4.50
C GLY A 54 7.62 18.71 5.14
N SER A 55 6.86 17.62 5.04
CA SER A 55 5.56 17.46 5.68
C SER A 55 5.72 16.90 7.11
N ARG A 56 5.57 17.78 8.11
CA ARG A 56 5.34 17.43 9.54
C ARG A 56 3.98 16.78 9.79
N SER A 57 3.45 16.02 8.81
CA SER A 57 2.13 15.40 8.91
C SER A 57 2.16 14.11 9.71
N PHE A 58 3.33 13.44 9.79
CA PHE A 58 3.46 12.12 10.41
C PHE A 58 4.47 12.09 11.57
N ASP A 59 4.73 13.24 12.20
CA ASP A 59 5.70 13.32 13.31
C ASP A 59 5.28 12.49 14.53
N PHE A 60 3.98 12.19 14.65
CA PHE A 60 3.43 11.29 15.66
C PHE A 60 3.82 9.81 15.47
N VAL A 61 4.33 9.42 14.30
CA VAL A 61 4.76 8.05 14.01
C VAL A 61 6.20 7.87 14.43
N SER A 62 6.44 7.09 15.48
CA SER A 62 7.77 6.89 16.08
C SER A 62 8.77 6.23 15.12
N ASN A 63 8.31 5.27 14.32
CA ASN A 63 9.13 4.53 13.38
C ASN A 63 9.52 5.39 12.17
N GLN A 64 10.80 5.79 12.11
CA GLN A 64 11.32 6.67 11.05
C GLN A 64 11.15 6.06 9.64
N LYS A 65 11.37 4.75 9.48
CA LYS A 65 11.21 4.09 8.17
C LYS A 65 9.76 4.12 7.71
N LEU A 66 8.82 3.84 8.62
CA LEU A 66 7.40 3.93 8.34
C LEU A 66 6.98 5.36 8.01
N ARG A 67 7.46 6.34 8.78
CA ARG A 67 7.19 7.76 8.56
C ARG A 67 7.56 8.21 7.14
N LEU A 68 8.74 7.81 6.65
CA LEU A 68 9.18 8.13 5.28
C LEU A 68 8.27 7.52 4.22
N LEU A 69 7.81 6.28 4.42
CA LEU A 69 6.86 5.62 3.52
C LEU A 69 5.51 6.34 3.52
N LEU A 70 4.99 6.70 4.70
CA LEU A 70 3.74 7.45 4.85
C LEU A 70 3.80 8.80 4.14
N GLN A 71 4.89 9.56 4.33
CA GLN A 71 5.06 10.87 3.66
C GLN A 71 5.09 10.73 2.14
N ARG A 72 5.85 9.76 1.62
CA ARG A 72 5.93 9.47 0.18
C ARG A 72 4.55 9.11 -0.40
N ASP A 73 3.89 8.13 0.20
CA ASP A 73 2.63 7.60 -0.32
C ASP A 73 1.49 8.61 -0.17
N TYR A 74 1.53 9.43 0.88
CA TYR A 74 0.60 10.55 1.04
C TYR A 74 0.74 11.58 -0.09
N GLN A 75 1.97 11.96 -0.46
CA GLN A 75 2.20 12.86 -1.59
C GLN A 75 1.68 12.25 -2.91
N TYR A 76 1.93 10.97 -3.14
CA TYR A 76 1.42 10.29 -4.33
C TYR A 76 -0.10 10.15 -4.34
N ALA A 77 -0.72 9.82 -3.20
CA ALA A 77 -2.16 9.75 -3.06
C ALA A 77 -2.83 11.08 -3.43
N LYS A 78 -2.29 12.20 -2.92
CA LYS A 78 -2.78 13.56 -3.25
C LYS A 78 -2.62 13.88 -4.73
N LYS A 79 -1.47 13.53 -5.35
CA LYS A 79 -1.27 13.71 -6.80
C LYS A 79 -2.24 12.88 -7.63
N CYS A 80 -2.47 11.62 -7.26
CA CYS A 80 -3.46 10.76 -7.91
C CYS A 80 -4.86 11.36 -7.81
N LEU A 81 -5.25 11.83 -6.63
CA LEU A 81 -6.55 12.47 -6.41
C LEU A 81 -6.71 13.74 -7.27
N GLN A 82 -5.71 14.61 -7.28
CA GLN A 82 -5.71 15.84 -8.11
C GLN A 82 -5.78 15.53 -9.61
N SER A 83 -5.13 14.45 -10.04
CA SER A 83 -5.06 14.02 -11.44
C SER A 83 -6.23 13.12 -11.86
N LYS A 84 -7.26 12.98 -11.02
CA LYS A 84 -8.43 12.13 -11.27
C LYS A 84 -8.13 10.63 -11.43
N LEU A 85 -7.03 10.16 -10.85
CA LEU A 85 -6.63 8.76 -10.83
C LEU A 85 -7.22 8.08 -9.58
N TRP A 86 -8.52 7.78 -9.63
CA TRP A 86 -9.30 7.35 -8.45
C TRP A 86 -8.84 6.02 -7.86
N LYS A 87 -8.64 5.01 -8.71
CA LYS A 87 -8.21 3.67 -8.30
C LYS A 87 -6.87 3.69 -7.53
N PRO A 88 -5.77 4.26 -8.05
CA PRO A 88 -4.53 4.35 -7.28
C PRO A 88 -4.67 5.27 -6.06
N ALA A 89 -5.46 6.35 -6.12
CA ALA A 89 -5.70 7.18 -4.93
C ALA A 89 -6.35 6.37 -3.79
N ILE A 90 -7.39 5.58 -4.09
CA ILE A 90 -8.08 4.71 -3.14
C ILE A 90 -7.12 3.69 -2.52
N ILE A 91 -6.29 3.05 -3.33
CA ILE A 91 -5.31 2.06 -2.86
C ILE A 91 -4.30 2.72 -1.91
N LEU A 92 -3.76 3.89 -2.29
CA LEU A 92 -2.77 4.58 -1.50
C LEU A 92 -3.37 5.12 -0.19
N PHE A 93 -4.52 5.79 -0.22
CA PHE A 93 -5.18 6.26 1.00
C PHE A 93 -5.61 5.11 1.91
N GLY A 94 -6.12 4.01 1.35
CA GLY A 94 -6.43 2.81 2.13
C GLY A 94 -5.20 2.23 2.84
N SER A 95 -4.05 2.19 2.15
CA SER A 95 -2.79 1.75 2.75
C SER A 95 -2.26 2.70 3.82
N LEU A 96 -2.42 4.02 3.63
CA LEU A 96 -2.03 5.02 4.63
C LEU A 96 -2.86 4.88 5.91
N ILE A 97 -4.19 4.75 5.76
CA ILE A 97 -5.10 4.59 6.89
C ILE A 97 -4.80 3.29 7.65
N GLU A 98 -4.60 2.18 6.94
CA GLU A 98 -4.17 0.93 7.58
C GLU A 98 -2.88 1.13 8.38
N ALA A 99 -1.85 1.70 7.78
CA ALA A 99 -0.56 1.87 8.43
C ALA A 99 -0.66 2.76 9.68
N ILE A 100 -1.43 3.84 9.62
CA ILE A 100 -1.69 4.73 10.77
C ILE A 100 -2.41 3.97 11.88
N LEU A 101 -3.48 3.24 11.56
CA LEU A 101 -4.26 2.52 12.58
C LEU A 101 -3.47 1.36 13.19
N ARG A 102 -2.66 0.65 12.40
CA ARG A 102 -1.80 -0.43 12.92
C ARG A 102 -0.71 0.10 13.85
N GLU A 103 -0.08 1.21 13.49
CA GLU A 103 0.91 1.87 14.35
C GLU A 103 0.27 2.36 15.66
N SER A 104 -0.91 2.99 15.60
CA SER A 104 -1.57 3.53 16.79
C SER A 104 -2.12 2.44 17.73
N THR A 105 -2.71 1.39 17.17
CA THR A 105 -3.34 0.31 17.95
C THR A 105 -2.35 -0.81 18.33
N LYS A 106 -1.14 -0.80 17.77
CA LYS A 106 -0.09 -1.83 17.92
C LYS A 106 -0.57 -3.23 17.49
N THR A 107 -1.20 -3.30 16.32
CA THR A 107 -1.80 -4.51 15.78
C THR A 107 -1.14 -4.97 14.47
N ASN A 108 -1.27 -6.27 14.18
CA ASN A 108 -0.61 -6.89 13.03
C ASN A 108 -1.48 -6.95 11.77
N THR A 109 -2.81 -6.92 11.90
CA THR A 109 -3.74 -6.99 10.77
C THR A 109 -4.61 -5.76 10.70
N PHE A 110 -5.13 -5.44 9.52
CA PHE A 110 -5.99 -4.28 9.36
C PHE A 110 -7.34 -4.46 10.04
N GLU A 111 -7.88 -5.67 10.04
CA GLU A 111 -9.13 -6.03 10.73
C GLU A 111 -9.05 -5.71 12.21
N THR A 112 -8.03 -6.26 12.87
CA THR A 112 -7.84 -6.05 14.31
C THR A 112 -7.53 -4.59 14.63
N ALA A 113 -6.86 -3.87 13.73
CA ALA A 113 -6.64 -2.44 13.85
C ALA A 113 -7.95 -1.63 13.76
N LEU A 114 -8.86 -2.00 12.86
CA LEU A 114 -10.16 -1.34 12.68
C LEU A 114 -11.07 -1.56 13.89
N ASP A 115 -11.20 -2.81 14.34
CA ASP A 115 -12.03 -3.16 15.50
C ASP A 115 -11.53 -2.42 16.74
N LYS A 116 -10.21 -2.43 16.97
CA LYS A 116 -9.61 -1.72 18.09
C LYS A 116 -9.75 -0.20 17.95
N ALA A 117 -9.57 0.36 16.76
CA ALA A 117 -9.77 1.79 16.53
C ALA A 117 -11.22 2.24 16.75
N LEU A 118 -12.21 1.39 16.47
CA LEU A 118 -13.61 1.65 16.78
C LEU A 118 -13.85 1.62 18.29
N ASN A 119 -13.35 0.59 18.98
CA ASN A 119 -13.47 0.43 20.44
C ASN A 119 -12.78 1.58 21.20
N ASP A 120 -11.60 1.98 20.74
CA ASP A 120 -10.83 3.10 21.28
C ASP A 120 -11.39 4.47 20.84
N LYS A 121 -12.50 4.50 20.09
CA LYS A 121 -13.18 5.70 19.55
C LYS A 121 -12.26 6.61 18.72
N ILE A 122 -11.21 6.04 18.13
CA ILE A 122 -10.31 6.72 17.19
C ILE A 122 -11.08 7.06 15.91
N ILE A 123 -11.92 6.13 15.47
CA ILE A 123 -12.84 6.26 14.34
C ILE A 123 -14.29 6.09 14.78
N SER A 124 -15.20 6.68 14.01
CA SER A 124 -16.64 6.49 14.16
C SER A 124 -17.12 5.20 13.49
N GLU A 125 -18.31 4.73 13.85
CA GLU A 125 -18.98 3.58 13.23
C GLU A 125 -19.18 3.77 11.71
N ILE A 126 -19.51 5.00 11.28
CA ILE A 126 -19.61 5.35 9.86
C ILE A 126 -18.27 5.18 9.14
N GLU A 127 -17.18 5.66 9.75
CA GLU A 127 -15.82 5.49 9.20
C GLU A 127 -15.42 4.01 9.17
N PHE A 128 -15.76 3.25 10.21
CA PHE A 128 -15.51 1.81 10.28
C PHE A 128 -16.15 1.05 9.09
N HIS A 129 -17.44 1.27 8.83
CA HIS A 129 -18.12 0.63 7.69
C HIS A 129 -17.52 1.05 6.34
N LYS A 130 -17.20 2.34 6.17
CA LYS A 130 -16.54 2.84 4.95
C LYS A 130 -15.17 2.20 4.72
N LEU A 131 -14.38 2.04 5.78
CA LEU A 131 -13.05 1.43 5.70
C LEU A 131 -13.10 -0.07 5.41
N HIS A 132 -14.14 -0.76 5.89
CA HIS A 132 -14.40 -2.16 5.52
C HIS A 132 -14.61 -2.33 4.01
N VAL A 133 -15.43 -1.47 3.40
CA VAL A 133 -15.65 -1.49 1.94
C VAL A 133 -14.33 -1.27 1.19
N VAL A 134 -13.50 -0.34 1.68
CA VAL A 134 -12.24 0.02 1.02
C VAL A 134 -11.15 -1.03 1.20
N ARG A 135 -11.13 -1.72 2.33
CA ARG A 135 -10.27 -2.89 2.53
C ARG A 135 -10.45 -3.87 1.38
N ASP A 136 -11.70 -4.24 1.12
CA ASP A 136 -12.04 -5.20 0.06
C ASP A 136 -11.67 -4.62 -1.31
N SER A 137 -11.77 -3.29 -1.45
CA SER A 137 -11.50 -2.56 -2.68
C SER A 137 -10.04 -2.57 -3.13
N ARG A 138 -9.09 -2.83 -2.24
CA ARG A 138 -7.67 -3.02 -2.62
C ARG A 138 -7.46 -4.22 -3.54
N ASN A 139 -8.37 -5.20 -3.49
CA ASN A 139 -8.30 -6.35 -4.37
C ASN A 139 -8.75 -6.04 -5.80
N TYR A 140 -9.37 -4.89 -6.05
CA TYR A 140 -9.78 -4.50 -7.40
C TYR A 140 -8.64 -4.06 -8.29
N VAL A 141 -7.38 -4.03 -7.81
CA VAL A 141 -6.21 -3.97 -8.70
C VAL A 141 -6.32 -5.05 -9.81
N HIS A 142 -6.93 -6.19 -9.49
CA HIS A 142 -7.24 -7.25 -10.44
C HIS A 142 -8.52 -6.95 -11.24
N LEU A 143 -8.37 -6.60 -12.52
CA LEU A 143 -9.49 -6.27 -13.42
C LEU A 143 -10.57 -7.36 -13.49
N HIS A 144 -10.17 -8.64 -13.46
CA HIS A 144 -11.12 -9.75 -13.48
C HIS A 144 -11.99 -9.80 -12.21
N LYS A 145 -11.47 -9.35 -11.06
CA LYS A 145 -12.23 -9.28 -9.81
C LYS A 145 -13.23 -8.13 -9.85
N GLU A 146 -12.80 -6.99 -10.39
CA GLU A 146 -13.69 -5.83 -10.63
C GLU A 146 -14.81 -6.19 -11.61
N LEU A 147 -14.50 -6.95 -12.67
CA LEU A 147 -15.48 -7.46 -13.61
C LEU A 147 -16.48 -8.43 -12.96
N SER A 148 -16.01 -9.35 -12.10
CA SER A 148 -16.86 -10.35 -11.46
C SER A 148 -17.78 -9.79 -10.37
N GLU A 149 -17.36 -8.72 -9.70
CA GLU A 149 -18.13 -8.11 -8.60
C GLU A 149 -19.10 -7.03 -9.07
N GLY A 150 -19.04 -6.64 -10.35
CA GLY A 150 -20.07 -5.86 -11.04
C GLY A 150 -20.26 -4.42 -10.51
N GLU A 151 -21.24 -3.73 -11.09
CA GLU A 151 -21.59 -2.30 -10.88
C GLU A 151 -21.90 -1.90 -9.42
N THR A 152 -21.97 -2.84 -8.47
CA THR A 152 -22.36 -2.57 -7.08
C THR A 152 -21.25 -1.92 -6.25
N LYS A 153 -19.97 -2.04 -6.64
CA LYS A 153 -18.82 -1.44 -5.93
C LYS A 153 -17.98 -0.59 -6.87
N ILE A 154 -18.54 0.54 -7.29
CA ILE A 154 -17.90 1.46 -8.23
C ILE A 154 -16.72 2.16 -7.57
N ILE A 155 -15.51 1.93 -8.09
CA ILE A 155 -14.32 2.73 -7.78
C ILE A 155 -14.48 4.08 -8.47
N ASN A 156 -14.89 5.10 -7.71
CA ASN A 156 -15.17 6.44 -8.22
C ASN A 156 -14.49 7.53 -7.39
N ASP A 157 -14.73 8.78 -7.79
CA ASP A 157 -14.21 9.95 -7.10
C ASP A 157 -14.77 10.10 -5.68
N TYR A 158 -16.02 9.68 -5.43
CA TYR A 158 -16.62 9.69 -4.10
C TYR A 158 -15.79 8.88 -3.10
N TRP A 159 -15.39 7.65 -3.43
CA TRP A 159 -14.55 6.83 -2.55
C TRP A 159 -13.14 7.39 -2.39
N ALA A 160 -12.55 7.93 -3.47
CA ALA A 160 -11.23 8.55 -3.40
C ALA A 160 -11.23 9.78 -2.46
N LYS A 161 -12.25 10.62 -2.56
CA LYS A 161 -12.44 11.79 -1.68
C LYS A 161 -12.73 11.37 -0.24
N THR A 162 -13.65 10.43 -0.05
CA THR A 162 -14.00 9.91 1.29
C THR A 162 -12.77 9.40 2.04
N LEU A 163 -11.90 8.64 1.37
CA LEU A 163 -10.67 8.14 1.98
C LEU A 163 -9.62 9.21 2.21
N SER A 164 -9.52 10.18 1.29
CA SER A 164 -8.69 11.36 1.53
C SER A 164 -9.14 12.07 2.81
N ASP A 165 -10.44 12.29 2.99
CA ASP A 165 -10.98 13.00 4.15
C ASP A 165 -10.77 12.23 5.46
N ILE A 166 -10.99 10.90 5.45
CA ILE A 166 -10.71 10.04 6.61
C ILE A 166 -9.21 10.08 6.95
N CYS A 167 -8.33 9.96 5.94
CA CYS A 167 -6.88 10.02 6.15
C CYS A 167 -6.45 11.37 6.76
N GLU A 168 -6.98 12.47 6.24
CA GLU A 168 -6.71 13.82 6.75
C GLU A 168 -7.23 14.02 8.17
N SER A 169 -8.42 13.49 8.48
CA SER A 169 -9.01 13.48 9.82
C SER A 169 -8.11 12.75 10.81
N LEU A 170 -7.64 11.55 10.47
CA LEU A 170 -6.72 10.77 11.31
C LEU A 170 -5.39 11.51 11.52
N ILE A 171 -4.78 12.04 10.45
CA ILE A 171 -3.54 12.82 10.55
C ILE A 171 -3.72 14.00 11.51
N LYS A 172 -4.82 14.73 11.39
CA LYS A 172 -5.13 15.87 12.28
C LYS A 172 -5.34 15.43 13.73
N LYS A 173 -6.10 14.35 13.96
CA LYS A 173 -6.35 13.79 15.31
C LYS A 173 -5.04 13.43 16.01
N PHE A 174 -4.17 12.68 15.35
CA PHE A 174 -2.90 12.24 15.94
C PHE A 174 -1.87 13.35 16.06
N LYS A 175 -1.87 14.33 15.15
CA LYS A 175 -1.01 15.52 15.27
C LYS A 175 -1.45 16.48 16.38
N GLY A 176 -2.76 16.59 16.61
CA GLY A 176 -3.38 17.52 17.56
C GLY A 176 -3.29 17.12 19.03
N GLY A 177 -2.75 15.93 19.35
CA GLY A 177 -2.43 15.57 20.74
C GLY A 177 -3.63 15.48 21.70
N LYS A 178 -4.83 15.14 21.22
CA LYS A 178 -5.92 14.70 22.09
C LYS A 178 -6.20 13.22 21.86
N LEU A 179 -5.33 12.38 22.41
CA LEU A 179 -5.79 11.12 22.98
C LEU A 179 -6.52 11.53 24.27
N LEU A 180 -7.85 11.40 24.26
CA LEU A 180 -8.65 11.37 25.49
C LEU A 180 -8.29 10.08 26.25
#